data_AF-A0A4W5KXL7-F1
#
_entry.id   AF-A0A4W5KXL7-F1
#
_cell.length_a   1.000
_cell.length_b   1.000
_cell.length_c   1.000
_cell.angle_alpha   90.00
_cell.angle_beta   90.00
_cell.angle_gamma   90.00
#
_symmetry.space_group_name_H-M   'P 1'
#
loop_
_entity.id
_entity.type
_entity.pdbx_description
1 polymer ?
#
loop_
_entity_poly.entity_id
_entity_poly.type
_entity_poly.pdbx_seq_one_letter_code
_entity_poly.pdbx_strand_id
1 'polypeptide(L)'
;MTYDLAIIQTTQGFCKYLEHCFGEGLKERGVVVGFDARAHPPSGGNSKRFASLAAAVFTSRGVPVHLFCDITPTPFVVRLSM
;
A
#
# COMPACT_ATOMS: atom_id res chain seq x y z
N MET A 1 -12.75 9.86 6.41
CA MET A 1 -13.86 9.06 5.82
C MET A 1 -13.98 9.24 4.31
N THR A 2 -13.64 10.40 3.73
CA THR A 2 -13.93 10.72 2.31
C THR A 2 -13.09 9.98 1.27
N TYR A 3 -11.87 9.54 1.62
CA TYR A 3 -10.93 8.93 0.66
C TYR A 3 -10.79 7.41 0.78
N ASP A 4 -11.44 6.79 1.76
CA ASP A 4 -11.20 5.38 2.08
C ASP A 4 -11.64 4.46 0.94
N LEU A 5 -12.83 4.72 0.37
CA LEU A 5 -13.35 3.93 -0.74
C LEU A 5 -12.47 4.05 -1.99
N ALA A 6 -11.98 5.25 -2.29
CA ALA A 6 -11.07 5.48 -3.40
C ALA A 6 -9.76 4.69 -3.22
N ILE A 7 -9.15 4.74 -2.04
CA ILE A 7 -7.94 3.95 -1.73
C ILE A 7 -8.22 2.46 -1.89
N ILE A 8 -9.30 1.95 -1.30
CA ILE A 8 -9.65 0.52 -1.38
C ILE A 8 -9.85 0.08 -2.83
N GLN A 9 -10.67 0.81 -3.60
CA GLN A 9 -11.00 0.44 -4.98
C GLN A 9 -9.77 0.54 -5.90
N THR A 10 -8.97 1.59 -5.76
CA THR A 10 -7.74 1.74 -6.53
C THR A 10 -6.75 0.63 -6.18
N THR A 11 -6.55 0.30 -4.90
CA THR A 11 -5.66 -0.80 -4.51
C THR A 11 -6.17 -2.16 -4.99
N GLN A 12 -7.49 -2.39 -5.00
CA GLN A 12 -8.07 -3.63 -5.55
C GLN A 12 -7.78 -3.78 -7.04
N GLY A 13 -7.99 -2.71 -7.83
CA GLY A 13 -7.67 -2.69 -9.25
C GLY A 13 -6.19 -2.91 -9.50
N PHE A 14 -5.33 -2.26 -8.71
CA PHE A 14 -3.88 -2.41 -8.81
C PHE A 14 -3.39 -3.81 -8.43
N CYS A 15 -3.93 -4.42 -7.36
CA CYS A 15 -3.63 -5.80 -6.98
C CYS A 15 -3.95 -6.77 -8.13
N LYS A 16 -5.12 -6.63 -8.76
CA LYS A 16 -5.50 -7.46 -9.92
C LYS A 16 -4.55 -7.29 -11.10
N TYR A 17 -4.07 -6.07 -11.35
CA TYR A 17 -3.08 -5.82 -12.38
C TYR A 17 -1.74 -6.50 -12.06
N LEU A 18 -1.27 -6.41 -10.82
CA LEU A 18 -0.03 -7.08 -10.40
C LEU A 18 -0.15 -8.61 -10.45
N GLU A 19 -1.31 -9.17 -10.05
CA GLU A 19 -1.61 -10.60 -10.19
C GLU A 19 -1.50 -11.04 -11.66
N HIS A 20 -2.00 -10.22 -12.60
CA HIS A 20 -1.88 -10.50 -14.03
C HIS A 20 -0.42 -10.42 -14.53
N CYS A 21 0.36 -9.44 -14.08
CA CYS A 21 1.74 -9.25 -14.52
C CYS A 21 2.73 -10.27 -13.95
N PHE A 22 2.53 -10.70 -12.71
CA PHE A 22 3.52 -11.46 -11.95
C PHE A 22 3.06 -12.86 -11.52
N GLY A 23 1.76 -13.18 -11.65
CA GLY A 23 1.20 -14.47 -11.27
C GLY A 23 1.51 -14.84 -9.82
N GLU A 24 1.87 -16.11 -9.58
CA GLU A 24 2.25 -16.59 -8.24
C GLU A 24 3.51 -15.93 -7.68
N GLY A 25 4.39 -15.39 -8.54
CA GLY A 25 5.57 -14.65 -8.11
C GLY A 25 5.25 -13.38 -7.31
N LEU A 26 4.02 -12.85 -7.41
CA LEU A 26 3.56 -11.77 -6.54
C LEU A 26 3.38 -12.24 -5.09
N LYS A 27 2.87 -13.46 -4.87
CA LYS A 27 2.65 -14.00 -3.52
C LYS A 27 3.94 -14.42 -2.85
N GLU A 28 4.95 -14.80 -3.63
CA GLU A 28 6.29 -15.09 -3.12
C GLU A 28 7.04 -13.83 -2.68
N ARG A 29 6.96 -12.74 -3.47
CA ARG A 29 7.72 -11.50 -3.22
C ARG A 29 6.98 -10.48 -2.36
N GLY A 30 5.66 -10.40 -2.49
CA GLY A 30 4.84 -9.40 -1.82
C GLY A 30 5.01 -7.98 -2.36
N VAL A 31 4.56 -7.01 -1.59
CA VAL A 31 4.66 -5.57 -1.87
C VAL A 31 5.16 -4.81 -0.66
N VAL A 32 5.78 -3.66 -0.91
CA VAL A 32 6.22 -2.72 0.12
C VAL A 32 5.34 -1.48 0.05
N VAL A 33 4.78 -1.07 1.19
CA VAL A 33 3.92 0.10 1.31
C VAL A 33 4.55 1.09 2.28
N GLY A 34 4.80 2.32 1.80
CA GLY A 34 5.27 3.43 2.62
C GLY A 34 4.23 4.55 2.71
N PHE A 35 4.35 5.40 3.73
CA PHE A 35 3.60 6.63 3.84
C PHE A 35 4.48 7.77 4.32
N ASP A 36 4.06 9.00 4.04
CA ASP A 36 4.72 10.21 4.52
C ASP A 36 3.94 10.90 5.64
N ALA A 37 4.51 11.98 6.19
CA ALA A 37 3.97 12.70 7.35
C ALA A 37 2.72 13.55 7.07
N ARG A 38 2.08 13.40 5.90
CA ARG A 38 0.94 14.23 5.53
C ARG A 38 -0.31 13.82 6.32
N ALA A 39 -0.68 14.69 7.25
CA ALA A 39 -1.99 14.72 7.87
C ALA A 39 -2.73 15.97 7.40
N HIS A 40 -3.99 15.81 7.00
CA HIS A 40 -4.89 16.91 6.73
C HIS A 40 -6.06 16.85 7.71
N PRO A 41 -5.91 17.45 8.92
CA PRO A 41 -6.93 17.42 9.96
C PRO A 41 -8.34 17.86 9.50
N PRO A 42 -8.50 18.89 8.64
CA PRO A 42 -9.82 19.33 8.20
C PRO A 42 -10.61 18.30 7.39
N SER A 43 -9.92 17.42 6.64
CA SER A 43 -10.57 16.37 5.82
C SER A 43 -10.54 14.98 6.49
N GLY A 44 -9.87 14.86 7.64
CA GLY A 44 -9.57 13.58 8.28
C GLY A 44 -8.68 12.67 7.43
N GLY A 45 -7.98 13.22 6.44
CA GLY A 45 -7.04 12.50 5.59
C GLY A 45 -5.71 12.28 6.31
N ASN A 46 -5.22 11.05 6.33
CA ASN A 46 -3.94 10.69 6.94
C ASN A 46 -3.25 9.65 6.04
N SER A 47 -2.06 9.97 5.53
CA SER A 47 -1.27 9.06 4.69
C SER A 47 -1.03 7.70 5.36
N LYS A 48 -0.85 7.67 6.69
CA LYS A 48 -0.75 6.42 7.47
C LYS A 48 -2.01 5.56 7.35
N ARG A 49 -3.19 6.19 7.37
CA ARG A 49 -4.47 5.48 7.20
C ARG A 49 -4.63 4.95 5.78
N PHE A 50 -4.20 5.71 4.77
CA PHE A 50 -4.24 5.25 3.38
C PHE A 50 -3.32 4.05 3.15
N ALA A 51 -2.10 4.10 3.67
CA ALA A 51 -1.17 2.97 3.60
C ALA A 51 -1.70 1.73 4.35
N SER A 52 -2.36 1.92 5.49
CA SER A 52 -3.00 0.82 6.23
C SER A 52 -4.16 0.18 5.43
N LEU A 53 -4.99 1.00 4.76
CA LEU A 53 -6.07 0.49 3.90
C LEU A 53 -5.52 -0.26 2.68
N ALA A 54 -4.47 0.28 2.04
CA ALA A 54 -3.83 -0.39 0.91
C ALA A 54 -3.20 -1.73 1.34
N ALA A 55 -2.49 -1.76 2.46
CA ALA A 55 -1.93 -2.98 3.03
C ALA A 55 -3.02 -4.04 3.30
N ALA A 56 -4.14 -3.63 3.92
CA ALA A 56 -5.25 -4.53 4.18
C ALA A 56 -5.83 -5.15 2.91
N VAL A 57 -5.93 -4.40 1.81
CA VAL A 57 -6.39 -4.94 0.52
C VAL A 57 -5.44 -6.03 0.00
N PHE A 58 -4.13 -5.78 -0.01
CA PHE A 58 -3.14 -6.76 -0.45
C PHE A 58 -3.14 -8.02 0.44
N THR A 59 -3.14 -7.84 1.76
CA THR A 59 -3.18 -8.97 2.70
C THR A 59 -4.46 -9.80 2.53
N SER A 60 -5.61 -9.17 2.26
CA SER A 60 -6.87 -9.89 1.97
C SER A 60 -6.83 -10.76 0.72
N ARG A 61 -5.86 -10.51 -0.18
CA ARG A 61 -5.61 -11.27 -1.41
C ARG A 61 -4.47 -12.29 -1.26
N GLY A 62 -3.93 -12.46 -0.05
CA GLY A 62 -2.81 -13.37 0.20
C GLY A 62 -1.47 -12.86 -0.33
N VAL A 63 -1.36 -11.55 -0.60
CA VAL A 63 -0.09 -10.92 -0.99
C VAL A 63 0.62 -10.44 0.29
N PRO A 64 1.86 -10.89 0.57
CA PRO A 64 2.64 -10.38 1.70
C PRO A 64 2.85 -8.88 1.59
N VAL A 65 2.75 -8.15 2.71
CA VAL A 65 2.95 -6.70 2.74
C VAL A 65 3.98 -6.32 3.79
N HIS A 66 4.99 -5.58 3.38
CA HIS A 66 5.85 -4.84 4.29
C HIS A 66 5.36 -3.40 4.39
N LEU A 67 4.70 -3.06 5.50
CA LEU A 67 4.24 -1.70 5.78
C LEU A 67 5.28 -0.98 6.63
N PHE A 68 5.90 0.09 6.10
CA PHE A 68 6.84 0.88 6.89
C PHE A 68 6.15 1.57 8.07
N CYS A 69 6.76 1.53 9.25
CA CYS A 69 6.20 2.08 10.48
C CYS A 69 6.46 3.59 10.67
N ASP A 70 7.47 4.13 9.97
CA ASP A 70 7.92 5.52 10.09
C ASP A 70 7.93 6.25 8.74
N ILE A 71 7.77 7.58 8.79
CA ILE A 71 7.75 8.49 7.64
C ILE A 71 8.95 8.18 6.75
N THR A 72 8.67 7.58 5.59
CA THR A 72 9.74 7.12 4.70
C THR A 72 9.87 8.11 3.56
N PRO A 73 10.97 8.88 3.44
CA PRO A 73 11.24 9.57 2.19
C PRO A 73 11.40 8.52 1.08
N THR A 74 10.71 8.76 -0.04
CA THR A 74 10.58 7.88 -1.22
C THR A 74 11.87 7.21 -1.72
N PRO A 75 13.10 7.76 -1.58
CA PRO A 75 14.32 7.03 -1.95
C PRO A 75 14.61 5.74 -1.15
N PHE A 76 14.00 5.49 0.00
CA PHE A 76 14.25 4.25 0.77
C PHE A 76 13.39 3.05 0.35
N VAL A 77 12.27 3.25 -0.37
CA VAL A 77 11.40 2.15 -0.83
C VAL A 77 12.12 1.26 -1.87
N VAL A 78 13.08 1.82 -2.60
CA VAL A 78 13.85 1.12 -3.66
C VAL A 78 15.00 0.28 -3.10
N ARG A 79 15.40 0.44 -1.82
CA ARG A 79 16.62 -0.21 -1.28
C ARG A 79 16.38 -1.58 -0.62
N LEU A 80 15.13 -1.96 -0.35
CA LEU A 80 14.77 -3.25 0.25
C LEU A 80 14.44 -4.36 -0.76
N SER A 81 14.65 -4.09 -2.06
CA SER A 81 14.51 -5.07 -3.14
C SER A 81 15.85 -5.60 -3.68
N MET A 82 16.95 -5.47 -2.92
CA MET A 82 18.24 -6.13 -3.20
C MET A 82 18.38 -7.41 -2.41
#